data_AF-A0A1I2AHI9-F1
#
_entry.id   AF-A0A1I2AHI9-F1
#
_cell.length_a   1.000
_cell.length_b   1.000
_cell.length_c   1.000
_cell.angle_alpha   90.00
_cell.angle_beta   90.00
_cell.angle_gamma   90.00
#
_symmetry.space_group_name_H-M   'P 1'
#
loop_
_entity.id
_entity.type
_entity.pdbx_description
1 polymer ?
#
loop_
_entity_poly.entity_id
_entity_poly.type
_entity_poly.pdbx_seq_one_letter_code
_entity_poly.pdbx_strand_id
1 'polypeptide(L)'
;MVIKTKKYGLPKKQYINMCLKSVLKEFWWVWFVPLAIMLLPIFISGAFWWCFSITILLVVLYLGFWYIQFTAITQLDQYKMLFEKFSYEIDSRQILMKINTKEGSQITWDKIKKAEKTKDAFILTISRAQFIHLPFDLFKGELELKFMDTLLRRKGLITTPIKGKEQATEENKVEGKK
;
A
#
# COMPACT_ATOMS: atom_id res chain seq x y z
N MET A 1 21.81 10.35 -15.20
CA MET A 1 22.27 9.57 -14.04
C MET A 1 21.30 8.43 -13.83
N VAL A 2 21.80 7.21 -13.62
CA VAL A 2 20.97 6.01 -13.40
C VAL A 2 21.11 5.61 -11.95
N ILE A 3 19.99 5.53 -11.22
CA ILE A 3 19.98 5.01 -9.84
C ILE A 3 19.87 3.49 -9.90
N LYS A 4 20.75 2.77 -9.20
CA LYS A 4 20.66 1.31 -9.08
C LYS A 4 20.34 0.94 -7.64
N THR A 5 19.14 0.41 -7.42
CA THR A 5 18.69 0.06 -6.08
C THR A 5 19.11 -1.36 -5.69
N LYS A 6 19.16 -1.63 -4.38
CA LYS A 6 19.30 -2.98 -3.83
C LYS A 6 18.10 -3.85 -4.20
N LYS A 7 18.32 -5.17 -4.25
CA LYS A 7 17.27 -6.15 -4.51
C LYS A 7 16.29 -6.22 -3.33
N TYR A 8 15.00 -6.00 -3.57
CA TYR A 8 13.97 -6.04 -2.53
C TYR A 8 12.69 -6.68 -3.03
N GLY A 9 12.10 -7.53 -2.20
CA GLY A 9 10.80 -8.17 -2.41
C GLY A 9 10.02 -8.12 -1.12
N LEU A 10 8.74 -7.76 -1.20
CA LEU A 10 7.89 -7.60 -0.03
C LEU A 10 7.55 -8.99 0.56
N PRO A 11 7.70 -9.21 1.87
CA PRO A 11 7.28 -10.47 2.48
C PRO A 11 5.77 -10.67 2.33
N LYS A 12 5.33 -11.82 1.81
CA LYS A 12 3.91 -12.14 1.56
C LYS A 12 3.03 -11.93 2.79
N LYS A 13 3.49 -12.36 3.97
CA LYS A 13 2.78 -12.17 5.24
C LYS A 13 2.61 -10.68 5.61
N GLN A 14 3.62 -9.86 5.31
CA GLN A 14 3.57 -8.43 5.58
C GLN A 14 2.59 -7.72 4.64
N TYR A 15 2.57 -8.09 3.36
CA TYR A 15 1.59 -7.62 2.38
C TYR A 15 0.15 -7.92 2.81
N ILE A 16 -0.15 -9.19 3.16
CA ILE A 16 -1.50 -9.61 3.57
C ILE A 16 -1.97 -8.79 4.77
N ASN A 17 -1.12 -8.59 5.78
CA ASN A 17 -1.47 -7.81 6.96
C ASN A 17 -1.69 -6.32 6.65
N MET A 18 -0.90 -5.74 5.74
CA MET A 18 -1.10 -4.36 5.29
C MET A 18 -2.43 -4.21 4.52
N CYS A 19 -2.71 -5.12 3.59
CA CYS A 19 -3.95 -5.10 2.80
C CYS A 19 -5.20 -5.32 3.66
N LEU A 20 -5.16 -6.25 4.62
CA LEU A 20 -6.26 -6.47 5.56
C LEU A 20 -6.57 -5.22 6.37
N LYS A 21 -5.52 -4.56 6.91
CA LYS A 21 -5.70 -3.29 7.65
C LYS A 21 -6.27 -2.18 6.77
N SER A 22 -5.80 -2.07 5.53
CA SER A 22 -6.32 -1.09 4.57
C SER A 22 -7.80 -1.31 4.28
N VAL A 23 -8.21 -2.56 4.01
CA VAL A 23 -9.63 -2.88 3.78
C VAL A 23 -10.47 -2.61 5.01
N LEU A 24 -9.98 -2.95 6.21
CA LEU A 24 -10.73 -2.69 7.43
C LEU A 24 -11.00 -1.21 7.65
N LYS A 25 -10.06 -0.35 7.23
CA LYS A 25 -10.16 1.10 7.35
C LYS A 25 -11.01 1.72 6.24
N GLU A 26 -10.80 1.30 5.00
CA GLU A 26 -11.51 1.82 3.82
C GLU A 26 -12.98 1.38 3.82
N PHE A 27 -13.22 0.11 4.16
CA PHE A 27 -14.54 -0.50 4.24
C PHE A 27 -15.06 -0.59 5.69
N TRP A 28 -14.67 0.35 6.56
CA TRP A 28 -15.15 0.37 7.95
C TRP A 28 -16.69 0.46 8.04
N TRP A 29 -17.33 1.06 7.03
CA TRP A 29 -18.79 1.16 6.94
C TRP A 29 -19.48 -0.21 6.79
N VAL A 30 -18.78 -1.24 6.30
CA VAL A 30 -19.34 -2.59 6.13
C VAL A 30 -19.71 -3.19 7.50
N TRP A 31 -19.09 -2.73 8.59
CA TRP A 31 -19.46 -3.14 9.95
C TRP A 31 -20.88 -2.72 10.35
N PHE A 32 -21.48 -1.74 9.68
CA PHE A 32 -22.88 -1.39 9.91
C PHE A 32 -23.86 -2.46 9.40
N VAL A 33 -23.47 -3.29 8.43
CA VAL A 33 -24.32 -4.36 7.89
C VAL A 33 -24.64 -5.43 8.94
N PRO A 34 -23.65 -6.09 9.58
CA PRO A 34 -23.93 -7.05 10.65
C PRO A 34 -24.61 -6.37 11.84
N LEU A 35 -24.27 -5.12 12.15
CA LEU A 35 -24.92 -4.37 13.23
C LEU A 35 -26.42 -4.13 12.96
N ALA A 36 -26.78 -3.78 11.73
CA ALA A 36 -28.18 -3.61 11.33
C ALA A 36 -28.96 -4.92 11.44
N ILE A 37 -28.37 -6.04 11.02
CA ILE A 37 -28.98 -7.38 11.13
C ILE A 37 -29.18 -7.78 12.59
N MET A 38 -28.26 -7.41 13.47
CA MET A 38 -28.37 -7.65 14.92
C MET A 38 -29.51 -6.85 15.57
N LEU A 39 -29.96 -5.74 14.96
CA LEU A 39 -31.06 -4.90 15.47
C LEU A 39 -32.45 -5.32 14.92
N LEU A 40 -32.52 -6.09 13.83
CA LEU A 40 -33.77 -6.65 13.31
C LEU A 40 -34.65 -7.41 14.33
N PRO A 41 -34.10 -8.22 15.26
CA PRO A 41 -34.93 -8.96 16.21
C PRO A 41 -35.69 -8.08 17.22
N ILE A 42 -35.44 -6.75 17.25
CA ILE A 42 -36.27 -5.80 18.01
C ILE A 42 -37.72 -5.78 17.50
N PHE A 43 -37.94 -6.07 16.22
CA PHE A 43 -39.25 -6.04 15.58
C PHE A 43 -39.90 -7.43 15.44
N ILE A 44 -39.15 -8.52 15.66
CA ILE A 44 -39.60 -9.90 15.47
C ILE A 44 -39.24 -10.72 16.70
N SER A 45 -40.24 -10.96 17.55
CA SER A 45 -40.09 -11.73 18.78
C SER A 45 -39.70 -13.18 18.47
N GLY A 46 -38.58 -13.66 19.05
CA GLY A 46 -38.05 -15.02 18.86
C GLY A 46 -36.93 -15.18 17.82
N ALA A 47 -36.64 -14.17 17.00
CA ALA A 47 -35.60 -14.25 15.96
C ALA A 47 -34.17 -13.95 16.45
N PHE A 48 -34.00 -13.59 17.73
CA PHE A 48 -32.73 -13.09 18.28
C PHE A 48 -31.54 -14.05 18.05
N TRP A 49 -31.70 -15.33 18.41
CA TRP A 49 -30.64 -16.33 18.24
C TRP A 49 -30.29 -16.60 16.77
N TRP A 50 -31.28 -16.50 15.88
CA TRP A 50 -31.07 -16.70 14.45
C TRP A 50 -30.32 -15.53 13.82
N CYS A 51 -30.70 -14.30 14.14
CA CYS A 51 -30.00 -13.08 13.72
C CYS A 51 -28.57 -13.02 14.27
N PHE A 52 -28.35 -13.43 15.52
CA PHE A 52 -27.02 -13.48 16.12
C PHE A 52 -26.10 -14.47 15.38
N SER A 53 -26.60 -15.67 15.08
CA SER A 53 -25.87 -16.69 14.32
C SER A 53 -25.49 -16.19 12.92
N ILE A 54 -26.43 -15.60 12.19
CA ILE A 54 -26.19 -15.01 10.86
C ILE A 54 -25.18 -13.87 10.92
N THR A 55 -25.26 -13.02 11.94
CA THR A 55 -24.33 -11.90 12.14
C THR A 55 -22.89 -12.41 12.32
N ILE A 56 -22.69 -13.41 13.18
CA ILE A 56 -21.38 -14.03 13.38
C ILE A 56 -20.90 -14.67 12.07
N LEU A 57 -21.77 -15.43 11.40
CA LEU A 57 -21.43 -16.10 10.15
C LEU A 57 -20.98 -15.11 9.08
N LEU A 58 -21.71 -13.99 8.91
CA LEU A 58 -21.37 -12.92 7.97
C LEU A 58 -20.01 -12.27 8.28
N VAL A 59 -19.74 -11.98 9.55
CA VAL A 59 -18.45 -11.40 9.97
C VAL A 59 -17.31 -12.36 9.66
N VAL A 60 -17.45 -13.64 10.02
CA VAL A 60 -16.44 -14.67 9.76
C VAL A 60 -16.23 -14.84 8.26
N LEU A 61 -17.31 -14.92 7.47
CA LEU A 61 -17.23 -15.09 6.01
C LEU A 61 -16.60 -13.87 5.34
N TYR A 62 -16.90 -12.66 5.80
CA TYR A 62 -16.30 -11.42 5.29
C TYR A 62 -14.79 -11.36 5.52
N LEU A 63 -14.34 -11.64 6.75
CA LEU A 63 -12.91 -11.70 7.08
C LEU A 63 -12.20 -12.81 6.31
N GLY A 64 -12.81 -14.00 6.24
CA GLY A 64 -12.28 -15.15 5.50
C GLY A 64 -12.19 -14.88 4.00
N PHE A 65 -13.20 -14.23 3.42
CA PHE A 65 -13.23 -13.85 2.01
C PHE A 65 -12.03 -12.96 1.67
N TRP A 66 -11.82 -11.87 2.42
CA TRP A 66 -10.68 -10.98 2.17
C TRP A 66 -9.34 -11.67 2.38
N TYR A 67 -9.21 -12.50 3.41
CA TYR A 67 -8.00 -13.28 3.63
C TYR A 67 -7.69 -14.16 2.42
N ILE A 68 -8.66 -14.93 1.94
CA ILE A 68 -8.50 -15.80 0.76
C ILE A 68 -8.17 -14.97 -0.48
N GLN A 69 -8.89 -13.87 -0.74
CA GLN A 69 -8.63 -12.98 -1.88
C GLN A 69 -7.19 -12.45 -1.87
N PHE A 70 -6.69 -11.97 -0.72
CA PHE A 70 -5.33 -11.49 -0.62
C PHE A 70 -4.30 -12.60 -0.79
N THR A 71 -4.55 -13.80 -0.24
CA THR A 71 -3.67 -14.94 -0.48
C THR A 71 -3.67 -15.34 -1.97
N ALA A 72 -4.81 -15.31 -2.66
CA ALA A 72 -4.90 -15.60 -4.09
C ALA A 72 -4.12 -14.56 -4.91
N ILE A 73 -4.22 -13.27 -4.57
CA ILE A 73 -3.44 -12.19 -5.21
C ILE A 73 -1.94 -12.46 -5.07
N THR A 74 -1.46 -13.02 -3.95
CA THR A 74 -0.03 -13.34 -3.80
C THR A 74 0.47 -14.49 -4.70
N GLN A 75 -0.43 -15.26 -5.30
CA GLN A 75 -0.12 -16.40 -6.16
C GLN A 75 -0.20 -16.05 -7.66
N LEU A 76 -0.97 -15.02 -8.02
CA LEU A 76 -1.14 -14.55 -9.39
C LEU A 76 0.18 -13.99 -9.96
N ASP A 77 0.51 -14.42 -11.18
CA ASP A 77 1.75 -14.03 -11.89
C ASP A 77 1.92 -12.52 -12.02
N GLN A 78 0.82 -11.80 -12.17
CA GLN A 78 0.81 -10.34 -12.27
C GLN A 78 1.38 -9.65 -11.02
N TYR A 79 1.20 -10.24 -9.84
CA TYR A 79 1.63 -9.65 -8.56
C TYR A 79 2.88 -10.30 -8.00
N LYS A 80 3.39 -11.38 -8.63
CA LYS A 80 4.70 -11.97 -8.29
C LYS A 80 5.81 -10.91 -8.31
N MET A 81 5.65 -9.88 -9.15
CA MET A 81 6.55 -8.73 -9.21
C MET A 81 6.67 -7.92 -7.89
N LEU A 82 5.70 -8.03 -6.97
CA LEU A 82 5.74 -7.35 -5.67
C LEU A 82 6.50 -8.16 -4.61
N PHE A 83 6.57 -9.49 -4.80
CA PHE A 83 7.10 -10.44 -3.80
C PHE A 83 8.50 -10.95 -4.15
N GLU A 84 8.88 -10.92 -5.43
CA GLU A 84 10.22 -11.30 -5.88
C GLU A 84 11.23 -10.15 -5.65
N LYS A 85 12.51 -10.50 -5.46
CA LYS A 85 13.58 -9.56 -5.13
C LYS A 85 14.11 -8.86 -6.39
N PHE A 86 13.47 -7.78 -6.82
CA PHE A 86 13.91 -7.00 -7.99
C PHE A 86 14.95 -5.94 -7.63
N SER A 87 15.90 -5.73 -8.53
CA SER A 87 16.73 -4.51 -8.55
C SER A 87 16.08 -3.51 -9.49
N TYR A 88 15.87 -2.29 -9.02
CA TYR A 88 15.30 -1.22 -9.82
C TYR A 88 16.44 -0.36 -10.37
N GLU A 89 16.46 -0.18 -11.69
CA GLU A 89 17.27 0.84 -12.33
C GLU A 89 16.36 1.97 -12.79
N ILE A 90 16.45 3.10 -12.10
CA ILE A 90 15.62 4.26 -12.37
C ILE A 90 16.43 5.22 -13.25
N ASP A 91 15.94 5.42 -14.47
CA ASP A 91 16.47 6.37 -15.43
C ASP A 91 15.41 7.43 -15.78
N SER A 92 15.84 8.56 -16.33
CA SER A 92 15.00 9.68 -16.75
C SER A 92 13.92 9.30 -17.77
N ARG A 93 14.12 8.22 -18.53
CA ARG A 93 13.21 7.76 -19.60
C ARG A 93 12.31 6.61 -19.15
N GLN A 94 12.81 5.73 -18.29
CA GLN A 94 12.10 4.53 -17.87
C GLN A 94 12.61 4.00 -16.53
N ILE A 95 11.77 3.23 -15.87
CA ILE A 95 12.12 2.43 -14.71
C ILE A 95 12.29 0.99 -15.19
N LEU A 96 13.51 0.46 -15.13
CA LEU A 96 13.77 -0.95 -15.42
C LEU A 96 13.70 -1.75 -14.13
N MET A 97 12.80 -2.71 -14.07
CA MET A 97 12.72 -3.70 -13.01
C MET A 97 13.49 -4.94 -13.46
N LYS A 98 14.67 -5.19 -12.90
CA LYS A 98 15.51 -6.34 -13.26
C LYS A 98 15.28 -7.50 -12.29
N ILE A 99 14.80 -8.62 -12.84
CA ILE A 99 14.71 -9.92 -12.14
C ILE A 99 16.12 -10.49 -12.01
N ASN A 100 16.86 -10.43 -13.12
CA ASN A 100 18.25 -10.85 -13.26
C ASN A 100 18.99 -9.89 -14.21
N THR A 101 20.30 -10.09 -14.46
CA THR A 101 21.09 -9.24 -15.38
C THR A 101 20.59 -9.26 -16.82
N LYS A 102 19.79 -10.26 -17.23
CA LYS A 102 19.26 -10.44 -18.59
C LYS A 102 17.74 -10.27 -18.74
N GLU A 103 16.99 -10.46 -17.66
CA GLU A 103 15.52 -10.39 -17.67
C GLU A 103 15.06 -9.22 -16.82
N GLY A 104 14.32 -8.31 -17.44
CA GLY A 104 13.72 -7.17 -16.76
C GLY A 104 12.60 -6.56 -17.58
N SER A 105 11.59 -6.07 -16.87
CA SER A 105 10.48 -5.33 -17.48
C SER A 105 10.76 -3.83 -17.40
N GLN A 106 10.50 -3.13 -18.49
CA GLN A 106 10.63 -1.68 -18.55
C GLN A 106 9.26 -1.01 -18.37
N ILE A 107 9.19 -0.06 -17.46
CA ILE A 107 8.00 0.75 -17.20
C ILE A 107 8.34 2.18 -17.58
N THR A 108 7.71 2.69 -18.64
CA THR A 108 7.82 4.08 -19.05
C THR A 108 7.09 4.99 -18.05
N TRP A 109 7.63 6.19 -17.81
CA TRP A 109 7.03 7.18 -16.91
C TRP A 109 5.59 7.55 -17.28
N ASP A 110 5.22 7.50 -18.56
CA ASP A 110 3.88 7.82 -19.05
C ASP A 110 2.81 6.84 -18.54
N LYS A 111 3.20 5.64 -18.11
CA LYS A 111 2.29 4.65 -17.50
C LYS A 111 2.02 4.95 -16.03
N ILE A 112 2.82 5.79 -15.38
CA ILE A 112 2.71 6.10 -13.96
C ILE A 112 1.70 7.22 -13.78
N LYS A 113 0.58 6.92 -13.13
CA LYS A 113 -0.52 7.87 -12.93
C LYS A 113 -0.31 8.78 -11.73
N LYS A 114 0.33 8.27 -10.68
CA LYS A 114 0.54 8.99 -9.42
C LYS A 114 1.85 8.56 -8.77
N ALA A 115 2.53 9.49 -8.11
CA ALA A 115 3.63 9.19 -7.20
C ALA A 115 3.37 9.82 -5.84
N GLU A 116 3.67 9.08 -4.77
CA GLU A 116 3.60 9.56 -3.40
C GLU A 116 4.94 9.31 -2.71
N LYS A 117 5.35 10.28 -1.88
CA LYS A 117 6.52 10.14 -1.02
C LYS A 117 6.05 10.00 0.41
N THR A 118 6.28 8.83 0.98
CA THR A 118 6.02 8.51 2.39
C THR A 118 7.26 8.84 3.24
N LYS A 119 7.20 8.65 4.56
CA LYS A 119 8.34 8.88 5.48
C LYS A 119 9.54 7.96 5.21
N ASP A 120 9.28 6.82 4.59
CA ASP A 120 10.20 5.68 4.45
C ASP A 120 10.30 5.14 3.02
N ALA A 121 9.42 5.54 2.09
CA ALA A 121 9.37 5.00 0.74
C ALA A 121 8.78 5.96 -0.31
N PHE A 122 9.13 5.72 -1.57
CA PHE A 122 8.39 6.25 -2.73
C PHE A 122 7.40 5.19 -3.24
N ILE A 123 6.15 5.60 -3.46
CA ILE A 123 5.09 4.74 -4.00
C ILE A 123 4.69 5.27 -5.38
N LEU A 124 4.85 4.46 -6.42
CA LEU A 124 4.50 4.81 -7.79
C LEU A 124 3.30 3.98 -8.23
N THR A 125 2.15 4.61 -8.42
CA THR A 125 0.90 3.94 -8.80
C THR A 125 0.72 3.97 -10.31
N ILE A 126 0.62 2.79 -10.91
CA ILE A 126 0.37 2.58 -12.36
C ILE A 126 -1.12 2.32 -12.58
N SER A 127 -1.71 1.45 -11.77
CA SER A 127 -3.14 1.14 -11.76
C SER A 127 -3.63 0.87 -10.33
N ARG A 128 -4.94 0.65 -10.14
CA ARG A 128 -5.52 0.35 -8.81
C ARG A 128 -4.86 -0.84 -8.12
N ALA A 129 -4.33 -1.79 -8.90
CA ALA A 129 -3.72 -3.01 -8.38
C ALA A 129 -2.21 -3.10 -8.66
N GLN A 130 -1.66 -2.20 -9.49
CA GLN A 130 -0.26 -2.21 -9.87
C GLN A 130 0.44 -0.96 -9.34
N PHE A 131 1.32 -1.14 -8.37
CA PHE A 131 2.14 -0.08 -7.80
C PHE A 131 3.57 -0.57 -7.57
N ILE A 132 4.54 0.34 -7.60
CA ILE A 132 5.94 0.07 -7.29
C ILE A 132 6.23 0.72 -5.93
N HIS A 133 6.68 -0.08 -4.97
CA HIS A 133 7.07 0.37 -3.64
C HIS A 133 8.59 0.40 -3.53
N LEU A 134 9.17 1.59 -3.32
CA LEU A 134 10.62 1.82 -3.29
C LEU A 134 11.03 2.42 -1.92
N PRO A 135 11.35 1.59 -0.91
CA PRO A 135 11.91 2.05 0.35
C PRO A 135 13.18 2.88 0.16
N PHE A 136 13.39 3.89 1.02
CA PHE A 136 14.59 4.74 0.98
C PHE A 136 15.87 3.95 1.23
N ASP A 137 15.81 2.87 2.00
CA ASP A 137 16.93 1.96 2.26
C ASP A 137 17.43 1.20 1.02
N LEU A 138 16.65 1.20 -0.07
CA LEU A 138 17.07 0.59 -1.33
C LEU A 138 18.08 1.46 -2.09
N PHE A 139 18.10 2.75 -1.81
CA PHE A 139 19.01 3.71 -2.42
C PHE A 139 20.36 3.66 -1.69
N LYS A 140 21.45 3.79 -2.43
CA LYS A 140 22.81 3.65 -1.88
C LYS A 140 23.26 4.87 -1.07
N GLY A 141 22.55 5.99 -1.18
CA GLY A 141 22.83 7.21 -0.43
C GLY A 141 21.86 8.35 -0.74
N GLU A 142 22.01 9.47 -0.01
CA GLU A 142 21.13 10.64 -0.10
C GLU A 142 21.09 11.29 -1.49
N LEU A 143 22.18 11.20 -2.26
CA LEU A 143 22.26 11.75 -3.61
C LEU A 143 21.21 11.12 -4.53
N GLU A 144 21.04 9.79 -4.45
CA GLU A 144 20.06 9.06 -5.26
C GLU A 144 18.63 9.39 -4.81
N LEU A 145 18.40 9.56 -3.50
CA LEU A 145 17.10 10.00 -2.97
C LEU A 145 16.72 11.39 -3.47
N LYS A 146 17.67 12.34 -3.47
CA LYS A 146 17.46 13.70 -4.00
C LYS A 146 17.20 13.69 -5.51
N PHE A 147 17.90 12.85 -6.26
CA PHE A 147 17.67 12.70 -7.69
C PHE A 147 16.28 12.12 -7.98
N MET A 148 15.85 11.09 -7.23
CA MET A 148 14.51 10.52 -7.36
C MET A 148 13.42 11.57 -7.07
N ASP A 149 13.56 12.33 -5.98
CA ASP A 149 12.63 13.41 -5.62
C ASP A 149 12.54 14.46 -6.73
N THR A 150 13.69 14.92 -7.24
CA THR A 150 13.77 15.91 -8.32
C THR A 150 13.15 15.38 -9.61
N LEU A 151 13.38 14.11 -9.95
CA LEU A 151 12.85 13.48 -11.14
C LEU A 151 11.32 13.38 -11.09
N LEU A 152 10.76 12.98 -9.94
CA LEU A 152 9.31 12.88 -9.73
C LEU A 152 8.63 14.26 -9.79
N ARG A 153 9.27 15.29 -9.23
CA ARG A 153 8.81 16.69 -9.35
C ARG A 153 8.84 17.19 -10.80
N ARG A 154 9.92 16.94 -11.52
CA ARG A 154 10.05 17.32 -12.94
C ARG A 154 9.00 16.64 -13.82
N LYS A 155 8.54 15.45 -13.44
CA LYS A 155 7.47 14.71 -14.13
C LYS A 155 6.06 15.15 -13.68
N GLY A 156 5.94 16.08 -12.74
CA GLY A 156 4.65 16.54 -12.22
C GLY A 156 3.91 15.49 -11.37
N LEU A 157 4.56 14.38 -11.02
CA LEU A 157 3.93 13.26 -10.31
C LEU A 157 3.80 13.50 -8.80
N ILE A 158 4.58 14.45 -8.25
CA ILE A 158 4.49 14.90 -6.86
C ILE A 158 4.33 16.43 -6.87
N THR A 159 3.20 16.92 -6.37
CA THR A 159 2.91 18.37 -6.25
C THR A 159 3.08 18.89 -4.82
N THR A 160 3.22 18.03 -3.80
CA THR A 160 3.08 18.46 -2.40
C THR A 160 4.40 18.51 -1.62
N PRO A 161 4.63 19.54 -0.77
CA PRO A 161 5.72 19.57 0.20
C PRO A 161 5.52 18.49 1.28
N ILE A 162 6.60 18.22 2.01
CA ILE A 162 6.80 17.10 2.91
C ILE A 162 5.75 17.06 4.04
N LYS A 163 4.74 16.18 3.97
CA LYS A 163 3.84 15.88 5.11
C LYS A 163 4.46 14.85 6.07
N GLY A 164 5.72 15.05 6.43
CA GLY A 164 6.54 14.09 7.19
C GLY A 164 7.31 14.67 8.37
N LYS A 165 7.36 16.00 8.54
CA LYS A 165 8.12 16.65 9.64
C LYS A 165 7.34 17.74 10.42
N GLU A 166 6.01 17.80 10.30
CA GLU A 166 5.21 18.75 11.10
C GLU A 166 4.60 18.15 12.37
N GLN A 167 4.49 16.81 12.47
CA GLN A 167 3.94 16.18 13.68
C GLN A 167 4.97 15.93 14.81
N ALA A 168 6.26 16.21 14.61
CA ALA A 168 7.27 16.08 15.66
C ALA A 168 7.69 17.43 16.28
N THR A 169 7.20 18.56 15.74
CA THR A 169 7.55 19.90 16.22
C THR A 169 6.39 20.57 16.96
N GLU A 170 5.14 20.13 16.75
CA GLU A 170 4.00 20.66 17.51
C GLU A 170 3.89 20.06 18.93
N GLU A 171 4.27 18.80 19.16
CA GLU A 171 4.28 18.23 20.53
C GLU A 171 5.38 18.85 21.42
N ASN A 172 6.53 19.26 20.85
CA ASN A 172 7.61 19.92 21.62
C ASN A 172 7.44 21.44 21.80
N LYS A 173 6.36 22.04 21.29
CA LYS A 173 6.05 23.47 21.52
C LYS A 173 4.98 23.68 22.58
N VAL A 174 4.25 22.63 22.98
CA VAL A 174 3.18 22.71 23.98
C VAL A 174 3.70 22.48 25.41
N GLU A 175 4.81 21.76 25.60
CA GLU A 175 5.42 21.58 26.94
C GLU A 175 6.40 22.69 27.37
N GLY A 176 6.65 23.69 26.52
CA GLY A 176 7.61 24.77 26.78
C GLY A 176 7.00 26.16 26.98
N LYS A 177 5.70 26.27 27.27
CA LYS A 177 5.05 27.57 27.56
C LYS A 177 3.80 27.44 28.42
N LYS A 178 4.02 27.18 29.72
CA LYS A 178 3.42 27.84 30.90
C LYS A 178 3.44 26.88 32.09
#